data_AF-A0A150PR65-F1
#
_entry.id   AF-A0A150PR65-F1
#
_cell.length_a   1.000
_cell.length_b   1.000
_cell.length_c   1.000
_cell.angle_alpha   90.00
_cell.angle_beta   90.00
_cell.angle_gamma   90.00
#
_symmetry.space_group_name_H-M   'P 1'
#
loop_
_entity.id
_entity.type
_entity.pdbx_description
1 polymer ?
#
loop_
_entity_poly.entity_id
_entity_poly.type
_entity_poly.pdbx_seq_one_letter_code
_entity_poly.pdbx_strand_id
1 'polypeptide(L)'
;MVRGREGIAFRLRQAILRLAELRAWKPSELAAVLGLADAAKLVERHLSPMVSEGLLERTHPENLRHPEQAYCSRKGGPAASRDKEDDDGAR
;
A
#
# COMPACT_ATOMS: atom_id res chain seq x y z
N MET A 1 -26.46 -21.30 2.92
CA MET A 1 -25.39 -21.26 1.90
C MET A 1 -24.83 -19.85 1.83
N VAL A 2 -23.71 -19.57 2.51
CA VAL A 2 -23.01 -18.27 2.43
C VAL A 2 -21.64 -18.51 1.78
N ARG A 3 -21.61 -18.63 0.45
CA ARG A 3 -20.36 -18.71 -0.30
C ARG A 3 -20.50 -17.86 -1.56
N GLY A 4 -19.70 -16.81 -1.67
CA GLY A 4 -19.58 -16.08 -2.94
C GLY A 4 -18.86 -14.74 -2.85
N ARG A 5 -19.04 -13.98 -1.75
CA ARG A 5 -18.55 -12.59 -1.68
C ARG A 5 -17.26 -12.42 -0.87
N GLU A 6 -16.98 -13.29 0.11
CA GLU A 6 -15.76 -13.20 0.93
C GLU A 6 -14.46 -13.50 0.19
N GLY A 7 -14.47 -14.40 -0.79
CA GLY A 7 -13.26 -14.76 -1.55
C GLY A 7 -12.75 -13.67 -2.50
N ILE A 8 -13.64 -12.80 -2.99
CA ILE A 8 -13.27 -11.70 -3.90
C ILE A 8 -12.59 -10.58 -3.11
N ALA A 9 -13.16 -10.19 -1.97
CA ALA A 9 -12.57 -9.19 -1.09
C ALA A 9 -11.20 -9.62 -0.55
N PHE A 10 -11.02 -10.91 -0.24
CA PHE A 10 -9.73 -11.45 0.17
C PHE A 10 -8.68 -11.37 -0.94
N ARG A 11 -9.01 -11.85 -2.16
CA ARG A 11 -8.09 -11.79 -3.31
C ARG A 11 -7.73 -10.35 -3.70
N LEU A 12 -8.68 -9.43 -3.61
CA LEU A 12 -8.45 -8.01 -3.87
C LEU A 12 -7.44 -7.42 -2.87
N ARG A 13 -7.61 -7.69 -1.56
CA ARG A 13 -6.67 -7.24 -0.53
C ARG A 13 -5.26 -7.81 -0.74
N GLN A 14 -5.16 -9.08 -1.13
CA GLN A 14 -3.87 -9.69 -1.48
C GLN A 14 -3.22 -9.04 -2.70
N ALA A 15 -3.99 -8.73 -3.75
CA ALA A 15 -3.48 -8.01 -4.92
C ALA A 15 -2.99 -6.60 -4.56
N ILE A 16 -3.75 -5.86 -3.74
CA ILE A 16 -3.34 -4.55 -3.23
C ILE A 16 -2.02 -4.65 -2.47
N LEU A 17 -1.87 -5.64 -1.58
CA LEU A 17 -0.60 -5.85 -0.86
C LEU A 17 0.55 -6.09 -1.82
N ARG A 18 0.41 -7.04 -2.76
CA ARG A 18 1.47 -7.34 -3.74
C ARG A 18 1.87 -6.11 -4.55
N LEU A 19 0.91 -5.27 -4.95
CA LEU A 19 1.20 -4.01 -5.63
C LEU A 19 1.94 -3.04 -4.72
N ALA A 20 1.44 -2.85 -3.50
CA ALA A 20 2.00 -1.95 -2.49
C ALA A 20 3.39 -2.39 -1.99
N GLU A 21 3.77 -3.65 -2.18
CA GLU A 21 5.13 -4.17 -1.91
C GLU A 21 6.17 -3.74 -2.94
N LEU A 22 5.74 -3.37 -4.16
CA LEU A 22 6.62 -2.97 -5.27
C LEU A 22 6.96 -1.49 -5.19
N ARG A 23 5.95 -0.64 -4.91
CA ARG A 23 6.08 0.81 -4.76
C ARG A 23 4.89 1.37 -4.00
N ALA A 24 4.98 2.63 -3.57
CA ALA A 24 3.83 3.36 -3.08
C ALA A 24 2.86 3.64 -4.24
N TRP A 25 1.56 3.38 -4.04
CA TRP A 25 0.54 3.62 -5.05
C TRP A 25 -0.50 4.63 -4.61
N LYS A 26 -0.91 5.51 -5.53
CA LYS A 26 -2.05 6.41 -5.30
C LYS A 26 -3.37 5.63 -5.43
N PRO A 27 -4.44 5.99 -4.69
CA PRO A 27 -5.76 5.38 -4.82
C PRO A 27 -6.29 5.33 -6.26
N SER A 28 -6.08 6.40 -7.01
CA SER A 28 -6.52 6.51 -8.40
C SER A 28 -5.78 5.54 -9.33
N GLU A 29 -4.47 5.36 -9.11
CA GLU A 29 -3.68 4.38 -9.87
C GLU A 29 -4.07 2.95 -9.50
N LEU A 30 -4.24 2.65 -8.22
CA LEU A 30 -4.71 1.34 -7.77
C LEU A 30 -6.09 1.03 -8.36
N ALA A 31 -7.01 1.98 -8.36
CA ALA A 31 -8.32 1.80 -8.96
C ALA A 31 -8.22 1.51 -10.47
N ALA A 32 -7.37 2.26 -11.20
CA ALA A 32 -7.16 2.03 -12.62
C ALA A 32 -6.54 0.64 -12.91
N VAL A 33 -5.50 0.24 -12.17
CA VAL A 33 -4.83 -1.06 -12.33
C VAL A 33 -5.75 -2.22 -11.97
N LEU A 34 -6.60 -2.05 -10.96
CA LEU A 34 -7.54 -3.06 -10.48
C LEU A 34 -8.87 -3.05 -11.26
N GLY A 35 -9.04 -2.15 -12.24
CA GLY A 35 -10.27 -2.01 -13.02
C GLY A 35 -11.48 -1.56 -12.18
N LEU A 36 -11.26 -0.81 -11.11
CA LEU A 36 -12.30 -0.29 -10.22
C LEU A 36 -12.69 1.13 -10.62
N ALA A 37 -13.99 1.40 -10.64
CA ALA A 37 -14.53 2.71 -10.98
C ALA A 37 -14.34 3.75 -9.86
N ASP A 38 -14.34 3.31 -8.58
CA ASP A 38 -14.38 4.20 -7.42
C ASP A 38 -13.14 4.03 -6.51
N ALA A 39 -12.14 4.90 -6.68
CA ALA A 39 -10.98 4.95 -5.80
C ALA A 39 -11.35 5.28 -4.34
N ALA A 40 -12.35 6.14 -4.12
CA ALA A 40 -12.80 6.49 -2.76
C ALA A 40 -13.41 5.29 -2.02
N LYS A 41 -14.23 4.48 -2.69
CA LYS A 41 -14.79 3.24 -2.11
C LYS A 41 -13.71 2.19 -1.88
N LEU A 42 -12.72 2.09 -2.77
CA LEU A 42 -11.56 1.23 -2.56
C LEU A 42 -10.81 1.60 -1.28
N VAL A 43 -10.61 2.90 -1.05
CA VAL A 43 -9.98 3.40 0.17
C VAL A 43 -10.80 3.04 1.40
N GLU A 44 -12.08 3.39 1.42
CA GLU A 44 -12.94 3.18 2.58
C GLU A 44 -13.10 1.69 2.94
N ARG A 45 -13.33 0.83 1.93
CA ARG A 45 -13.68 -0.58 2.14
C ARG A 45 -12.47 -1.50 2.30
N HIS A 46 -11.31 -1.13 1.77
CA HIS A 46 -10.14 -2.00 1.74
C HIS A 46 -8.87 -1.32 2.27
N LEU A 47 -8.45 -0.17 1.73
CA LEU A 47 -7.18 0.44 2.15
C LEU A 47 -7.21 0.94 3.60
N SER A 48 -8.30 1.56 4.03
CA SER A 48 -8.47 2.07 5.40
C SER A 48 -8.42 0.95 6.45
N PRO A 49 -9.19 -0.15 6.32
CA PRO A 49 -9.06 -1.29 7.22
C PRO A 49 -7.66 -1.91 7.15
N MET A 50 -7.05 -2.07 5.96
CA MET A 50 -5.69 -2.62 5.85
C MET A 50 -4.61 -1.74 6.50
N VAL A 51 -4.76 -0.41 6.49
CA VAL A 51 -3.88 0.50 7.25
C VAL A 51 -4.11 0.34 8.75
N SER A 52 -5.38 0.25 9.18
CA SER A 52 -5.74 0.03 10.59
C SER A 52 -5.23 -1.32 11.12
N GLU A 53 -5.24 -2.35 10.28
CA GLU A 53 -4.67 -3.68 10.53
C GLU A 53 -3.13 -3.68 10.50
N GLY A 54 -2.50 -2.56 10.12
CA GLY A 54 -1.04 -2.42 10.07
C GLY A 54 -0.38 -3.09 8.87
N LEU A 55 -1.16 -3.47 7.84
CA LEU A 55 -0.65 -4.11 6.61
C LEU A 55 -0.11 -3.08 5.60
N LEU A 56 -0.70 -1.87 5.60
CA LEU A 56 -0.33 -0.76 4.74
C LEU A 56 0.02 0.47 5.58
N GLU A 57 0.84 1.36 5.03
CA GLU A 57 1.18 2.66 5.59
C GLU A 57 0.81 3.78 4.62
N ARG A 58 0.47 4.95 5.18
CA ARG A 58 0.12 6.16 4.42
C ARG A 58 1.35 7.06 4.35
N THR A 59 1.64 7.56 3.15
CA THR A 59 2.76 8.50 2.97
C THR A 59 2.50 9.87 3.63
N HIS A 60 1.26 10.35 3.63
CA HIS A 60 0.87 11.61 4.26
C HIS A 60 -0.18 11.36 5.36
N PRO A 61 0.23 11.06 6.61
CA PRO A 61 -0.70 10.80 7.71
C PRO A 61 -1.46 12.06 8.15
N GLU A 62 -0.87 13.25 7.96
CA GLU A 62 -1.45 14.55 8.35
C GLU A 62 -2.67 14.96 7.52
N ASN A 63 -2.75 14.54 6.25
CA ASN A 63 -3.83 14.95 5.35
C ASN A 63 -4.42 13.77 4.57
N LEU A 64 -5.52 13.24 5.10
CA LEU A 64 -6.21 12.06 4.54
C LEU A 64 -6.79 12.29 3.13
N ARG A 65 -7.03 13.55 2.75
CA ARG A 65 -7.58 13.94 1.44
C ARG A 65 -6.50 14.48 0.49
N HIS A 66 -5.22 14.30 0.80
CA HIS A 66 -4.16 14.80 -0.07
C HIS A 66 -4.23 14.11 -1.45
N PRO A 67 -4.20 14.86 -2.57
CA PRO A 67 -4.24 14.28 -3.91
C PRO A 67 -3.02 13.40 -4.22
N GLU A 68 -1.91 13.59 -3.49
CA GLU A 68 -0.72 12.75 -3.59
C GLU A 68 -0.63 11.68 -2.51
N GLN A 69 -1.72 11.45 -1.76
CA GLN A 69 -1.75 10.37 -0.79
C GLN A 69 -1.47 9.04 -1.49
N ALA A 70 -0.45 8.34 -1.01
CA ALA A 70 -0.07 7.03 -1.49
C ALA A 70 -0.07 6.02 -0.34
N TYR A 71 -0.27 4.75 -0.72
CA TYR A 71 -0.29 3.62 0.18
C TYR A 71 0.84 2.69 -0.22
N CYS A 72 1.71 2.36 0.74
CA CYS A 72 2.75 1.36 0.57
C CYS A 72 2.52 0.20 1.54
N SER A 73 3.06 -0.97 1.22
CA SER A 73 3.11 -2.07 2.15
C SER A 73 3.95 -1.64 3.35
N ARG A 74 3.42 -1.84 4.55
CA ARG A 74 4.20 -1.75 5.78
C ARG A 74 5.10 -3.00 5.85
N LYS A 75 6.07 -3.09 4.94
CA LYS A 75 7.20 -4.00 5.12
C LYS A 75 7.92 -3.49 6.36
N GLY A 76 7.89 -4.25 7.45
CA GLY A 76 8.87 -4.05 8.52
C GLY A 76 10.26 -3.96 7.87
N GLY A 77 10.91 -2.80 7.99
CA GLY A 77 12.18 -2.51 7.30
C GLY A 77 13.34 -3.43 7.74
N PRO A 78 14.57 -3.30 7.18
CA PRO A 78 15.07 -2.28 6.25
C PRO A 78 15.62 -2.88 4.94
N ALA A 79 15.24 -2.33 3.78
CA ALA A 79 15.89 -2.68 2.50
C ALA A 79 16.11 -1.47 1.58
N ALA A 80 15.91 -0.25 2.07
CA ALA A 80 16.34 0.96 1.39
C ALA A 80 17.21 1.75 2.37
N SER A 81 18.48 1.98 2.01
CA SER A 81 19.50 2.72 2.77
C SER A 81 20.28 1.92 3.84
N ARG A 82 20.98 0.88 3.41
CA ARG A 82 22.34 0.61 3.90
C ARG A 82 23.20 0.32 2.67
N ASP A 83 23.40 1.35 1.86
CA ASP A 83 24.65 1.44 1.11
C ASP A 83 25.75 1.47 2.17
N LYS A 84 26.62 0.45 2.13
CA LYS A 84 27.84 0.31 2.94
C LYS A 84 28.59 1.65 2.96
N GLU A 85 28.74 2.23 4.14
CA GLU A 85 30.01 2.21 4.89
C GLU A 85 31.16 2.84 4.08
N ASP A 86 31.39 4.13 4.37
CA ASP A 86 32.71 4.76 4.40
C ASP A 86 33.78 3.77 4.87
N ASP A 87 34.68 3.36 3.98
CA ASP A 87 36.05 2.94 4.31
C ASP A 87 36.94 3.06 3.06
N ASP A 88 37.71 4.14 2.97
CA ASP A 88 39.10 4.04 2.49
C ASP A 88 39.90 5.19 3.11
N GLY A 89 40.23 5.00 4.39
CA GLY A 89 41.32 5.72 5.04
C GLY A 89 42.65 5.27 4.45
N ALA A 90 43.09 5.89 3.36
CA ALA A 90 44.47 5.77 2.90
C ALA A 90 45.33 6.84 3.56
N ARG A 91 46.11 6.37 4.53
CA ARG A 91 47.18 7.06 5.25
C ARG A 91 48.34 7.48 4.33
#